data_AF-A0A183E9B4-F1
#
_entry.id   AF-A0A183E9B4-F1
#
_cell.length_a   1.000
_cell.length_b   1.000
_cell.length_c   1.000
_cell.angle_alpha   90.00
_cell.angle_beta   90.00
_cell.angle_gamma   90.00
#
_symmetry.space_group_name_H-M   'P 1'
#
loop_
_entity.id
_entity.type
_entity.pdbx_description
1 polymer ?
#
loop_
_entity_poly.entity_id
_entity_poly.type
_entity_poly.pdbx_seq_one_letter_code
_entity_poly.pdbx_strand_id
1 'polypeptide(L)'
;MLIAWRLTVLGELAKSDSKHFLLLFRDQKCRYLGAYSWDQQSDTAHRIHGRGPNICHESMMHLMFKYDSGAKTFSQIPTKHLSATIDGFTLQDQYTQAPKIPHSASSMSR
;
A
#
# COMPACT_ATOMS: atom_id res chain seq x y z
N MET A 1 -15.35 -17.97 5.35
CA MET A 1 -13.97 -17.51 5.03
C MET A 1 -13.90 -15.99 4.78
N LEU A 2 -14.76 -15.39 3.96
CA LEU A 2 -14.81 -13.93 3.72
C LEU A 2 -15.13 -13.05 4.97
N ILE A 3 -15.95 -13.55 5.90
CA ILE A 3 -16.33 -12.82 7.12
C ILE A 3 -15.14 -12.72 8.09
N ALA A 4 -14.42 -13.83 8.30
CA ALA A 4 -13.26 -13.86 9.19
C ALA A 4 -12.19 -12.85 8.74
N TRP A 5 -11.94 -12.78 7.43
CA TRP A 5 -10.93 -11.87 6.88
C TRP A 5 -11.31 -10.40 7.03
N ARG A 6 -12.59 -10.05 6.84
CA ARG A 6 -13.10 -8.71 7.12
C ARG A 6 -12.92 -8.34 8.60
N LEU A 7 -13.25 -9.24 9.51
CA LEU A 7 -13.11 -9.00 10.95
C LEU A 7 -11.65 -8.84 11.37
N THR A 8 -10.73 -9.62 10.79
CA THR A 8 -9.29 -9.46 11.04
C THR A 8 -8.78 -8.10 10.61
N VAL A 9 -9.08 -7.67 9.38
CA VAL A 9 -8.64 -6.35 8.89
C VAL A 9 -9.23 -5.22 9.73
N LEU A 10 -10.52 -5.29 10.07
CA LEU A 10 -11.17 -4.29 10.93
C LEU A 10 -10.58 -4.28 12.35
N GLY A 11 -10.25 -5.44 12.90
CA GLY A 11 -9.62 -5.55 14.21
C GLY A 11 -8.21 -4.96 14.24
N GLU A 12 -7.41 -5.19 13.20
CA GLU A 12 -6.08 -4.58 13.08
C GLU A 12 -6.17 -3.06 12.87
N LEU A 13 -7.15 -2.60 12.09
CA LEU A 13 -7.42 -1.17 11.91
C LEU A 13 -7.80 -0.49 13.24
N ALA A 14 -8.63 -1.16 14.06
CA ALA A 14 -9.10 -0.64 15.34
C ALA A 14 -8.02 -0.59 16.43
N LYS A 15 -6.94 -1.38 16.29
CA LYS A 15 -5.76 -1.33 17.20
C LYS A 15 -4.82 -0.18 16.86
N SER A 16 -4.93 0.38 15.66
CA SER A 16 -4.14 1.52 15.23
C SER A 16 -4.82 2.80 15.70
N ASP A 17 -4.11 3.61 16.50
CA ASP A 17 -4.53 4.98 16.85
C ASP A 17 -4.43 5.97 15.67
N SER A 18 -3.99 5.51 14.49
CA SER A 18 -3.92 6.35 13.30
C SER A 18 -5.30 6.72 12.80
N LYS A 19 -5.49 8.01 12.50
CA LYS A 19 -6.74 8.57 11.99
C LYS A 19 -6.88 8.42 10.48
N HIS A 20 -5.80 8.08 9.78
CA HIS A 20 -5.76 8.08 8.33
C HIS A 20 -5.19 6.76 7.80
N PHE A 21 -6.02 6.03 7.05
CA PHE A 21 -5.68 4.73 6.48
C PHE A 21 -5.60 4.82 4.96
N LEU A 22 -4.63 4.12 4.39
CA LEU A 22 -4.35 4.08 2.96
C LEU A 22 -4.40 2.65 2.46
N LEU A 23 -4.99 2.45 1.28
CA LEU A 23 -5.00 1.17 0.60
C LEU A 23 -3.88 1.09 -0.43
N LEU A 24 -3.07 0.03 -0.36
CA LEU A 24 -2.13 -0.29 -1.42
C LEU A 24 -2.85 -1.08 -2.52
N PHE A 25 -2.76 -0.57 -3.74
CA PHE A 25 -3.23 -1.23 -4.95
C PHE A 25 -2.07 -1.77 -5.79
N ARG A 26 -2.34 -2.85 -6.53
CA ARG A 26 -1.39 -3.40 -7.50
C ARG A 26 -1.24 -2.53 -8.74
N ASP A 27 -2.35 -1.93 -9.18
CA ASP A 27 -2.44 -1.17 -10.42
C ASP A 27 -3.65 -0.23 -10.40
N GLN A 28 -3.85 0.49 -11.51
CA GLN A 28 -4.99 1.40 -11.73
C GLN A 28 -6.37 0.74 -11.65
N LYS A 29 -6.46 -0.59 -11.75
CA LYS A 29 -7.73 -1.32 -11.56
C LYS A 29 -8.07 -1.50 -10.08
N CYS A 30 -7.32 -0.84 -9.19
CA CYS A 30 -7.55 -0.80 -7.74
C CYS A 30 -7.61 -2.21 -7.11
N ARG A 31 -6.78 -3.13 -7.61
CA ARG A 31 -6.65 -4.47 -7.04
C ARG A 31 -5.93 -4.39 -5.70
N TYR A 32 -6.64 -4.66 -4.61
CA TYR A 32 -6.11 -4.60 -3.25
C TYR A 32 -4.86 -5.48 -3.04
N LEU A 33 -3.85 -4.92 -2.39
CA LEU A 33 -2.65 -5.62 -1.92
C LEU A 33 -2.45 -5.53 -0.41
N GLY A 34 -2.79 -4.40 0.20
CA GLY A 34 -2.57 -4.17 1.63
C GLY A 34 -3.21 -2.90 2.16
N ALA A 35 -3.17 -2.74 3.48
CA ALA A 35 -3.64 -1.57 4.19
C ALA A 35 -2.50 -0.99 5.03
N TYR A 36 -2.40 0.33 5.05
CA TYR A 36 -1.36 1.09 5.73
C TYR A 36 -1.99 2.16 6.62
N SER A 37 -1.39 2.45 7.77
CA SER A 37 -1.65 3.65 8.57
C SER A 37 -0.69 4.74 8.12
N TRP A 38 -1.19 5.93 7.83
CA TRP A 38 -0.33 7.08 7.59
C TRP A 38 -0.01 7.79 8.90
N ASP A 39 1.28 7.97 9.16
CA ASP A 39 1.76 8.89 10.20
C ASP A 39 2.07 10.25 9.55
N GLN A 40 1.21 11.22 9.83
CA GLN A 40 1.32 12.57 9.29
C GLN A 40 2.53 13.33 9.85
N GLN A 41 3.07 12.93 11.01
CA GLN A 41 4.23 13.59 11.61
C GLN A 41 5.53 13.22 10.90
N SER A 42 5.70 11.93 10.59
CA SER A 42 6.88 11.43 9.86
C SER A 42 6.71 11.41 8.35
N ASP A 43 5.49 11.64 7.86
CA ASP A 43 5.08 11.49 6.46
C ASP A 43 5.40 10.11 5.88
N THR A 44 5.13 9.07 6.68
CA THR A 44 5.36 7.67 6.29
C THR A 44 4.12 6.81 6.47
N ALA A 45 3.93 5.87 5.56
CA ALA A 45 2.83 4.91 5.60
C ALA A 45 3.35 3.57 6.12
N HIS A 46 2.81 3.09 7.25
CA HIS A 46 3.19 1.84 7.90
C HIS A 46 2.19 0.73 7.59
N ARG A 47 2.68 -0.44 7.18
CA ARG A 47 1.83 -1.58 6.81
C ARG A 47 1.14 -2.15 8.04
N ILE A 48 -0.19 -2.14 8.02
CA ILE A 48 -1.04 -2.81 9.01
C ILE A 48 -1.30 -4.25 8.55
N HIS A 49 -1.57 -4.42 7.25
CA HIS A 49 -2.00 -5.70 6.71
C HIS A 49 -1.65 -5.86 5.21
N GLY A 50 -1.52 -7.10 4.75
CA GLY A 50 -1.37 -7.44 3.34
C GLY A 50 0.08 -7.61 2.89
N ARG A 51 0.34 -7.35 1.60
CA ARG A 51 1.64 -7.51 0.94
C ARG A 51 2.23 -6.16 0.58
N GLY A 52 3.56 -6.05 0.56
CA GLY A 52 4.32 -4.83 0.25
C GLY A 52 5.36 -4.50 1.33
N PRO A 53 6.11 -3.41 1.20
CA PRO A 53 7.07 -2.94 2.21
C PRO A 53 6.42 -2.70 3.58
N ASN A 54 7.19 -2.78 4.67
CA ASN A 54 6.67 -2.45 6.00
C ASN A 54 6.41 -0.95 6.17
N ILE A 55 7.24 -0.11 5.52
CA ILE A 55 7.16 1.34 5.55
C ILE A 55 7.27 1.83 4.11
N CYS A 56 6.39 2.74 3.73
CA CYS A 56 6.35 3.37 2.42
C CYS A 56 6.48 4.88 2.59
N HIS A 57 7.40 5.49 1.83
CA HIS A 57 7.52 6.94 1.72
C HIS A 57 6.76 7.44 0.49
N GLU A 58 6.38 8.72 0.49
CA GLU A 58 5.77 9.40 -0.67
C GLU A 58 6.59 9.17 -1.96
N SER A 59 7.92 9.22 -1.85
CA SER A 59 8.86 8.98 -2.96
C SER A 59 8.81 7.57 -3.56
N MET A 60 8.21 6.60 -2.87
CA MET A 60 7.99 5.23 -3.37
C MET A 60 6.66 5.08 -4.10
N MET A 61 5.73 6.02 -3.90
CA MET A 61 4.39 5.98 -4.46
C MET A 61 4.41 6.43 -5.93
N HIS A 62 3.49 5.89 -6.72
CA HIS A 62 3.40 6.17 -8.15
C HIS A 62 2.08 6.84 -8.53
N LEU A 63 0.95 6.21 -8.20
CA LEU A 63 -0.39 6.74 -8.45
C LEU A 63 -1.12 6.91 -7.12
N MET A 64 -1.92 7.97 -7.03
CA MET A 64 -2.73 8.30 -5.87
C MET A 64 -4.21 8.22 -6.23
N PHE A 65 -5.02 7.71 -5.31
CA PHE A 65 -6.44 7.49 -5.49
C PHE A 65 -7.23 8.11 -4.35
N LYS A 66 -8.39 8.67 -4.72
CA LYS A 66 -9.43 9.10 -3.79
C LYS A 66 -10.64 8.19 -3.94
N TYR A 67 -11.25 7.81 -2.82
CA TYR A 67 -12.50 7.09 -2.77
C TYR A 67 -13.67 8.06 -2.88
N ASP A 68 -14.55 7.83 -3.85
CA ASP A 68 -15.84 8.50 -3.95
C ASP A 68 -16.90 7.63 -3.26
N SER A 69 -17.45 8.12 -2.15
CA SER A 69 -18.47 7.38 -1.39
C SER A 69 -19.82 7.30 -2.11
N GLY A 70 -20.15 8.28 -2.95
CA GLY A 70 -21.38 8.29 -3.73
C GLY A 70 -21.33 7.28 -4.87
N ALA A 71 -20.24 7.28 -5.63
CA ALA A 71 -20.02 6.34 -6.73
C ALA A 71 -19.53 4.97 -6.26
N LYS A 72 -19.01 4.86 -5.03
CA LYS A 72 -18.36 3.67 -4.45
C LYS A 72 -17.17 3.19 -5.27
N THR A 73 -16.41 4.12 -5.81
CA THR A 73 -15.28 3.84 -6.70
C THR A 73 -14.04 4.60 -6.26
N PHE A 74 -12.88 4.06 -6.61
CA PHE A 74 -11.62 4.77 -6.49
C PHE A 74 -11.33 5.48 -7.81
N SER A 75 -10.94 6.74 -7.73
CA SER A 75 -10.55 7.55 -8.88
C SER A 75 -9.11 8.04 -8.69
N GLN A 76 -8.31 7.94 -9.74
CA GLN A 76 -6.95 8.47 -9.71
C GLN A 76 -7.00 9.99 -9.66
N ILE A 77 -6.15 10.60 -8.83
CA ILE A 77 -5.99 12.05 -8.75
C ILE A 77 -4.58 12.48 -9.16
N PRO A 78 -4.42 13.63 -9.84
CA PRO A 78 -3.14 14.08 -10.37
C PRO A 78 -2.32 14.77 -9.28
N THR A 79 -1.98 14.03 -8.22
CA THR A 79 -1.07 14.50 -7.17
C THR A 79 -0.01 13.45 -6.90
N LYS A 80 1.18 13.95 -6.57
CA LYS A 80 2.28 13.14 -6.03
C LYS A 80 2.41 13.32 -4.52
N HIS A 81 1.66 14.25 -3.96
CA HIS A 81 1.77 14.61 -2.56
C HIS A 81 0.80 13.85 -1.68
N LEU A 82 1.32 13.28 -0.59
CA LEU A 82 0.51 12.59 0.39
C LEU A 82 -0.30 13.62 1.18
N SER A 83 -1.59 13.35 1.33
CA SER A 83 -2.52 14.25 2.01
C SER A 83 -3.69 13.47 2.57
N ALA A 84 -4.46 14.09 3.47
CA ALA A 84 -5.66 13.50 4.03
C ALA A 84 -6.78 13.27 3.00
N THR A 85 -6.60 13.69 1.75
CA THR A 85 -7.54 13.42 0.65
C THR A 85 -7.23 12.15 -0.13
N ILE A 86 -6.11 11.48 0.19
CA ILE A 86 -5.70 10.22 -0.44
C ILE A 86 -6.28 9.06 0.35
N ASP A 87 -6.96 8.12 -0.34
CA ASP A 87 -7.49 6.89 0.25
C ASP A 87 -6.72 5.64 -0.20
N GLY A 88 -5.94 5.75 -1.28
CA GLY A 88 -5.10 4.65 -1.74
C GLY A 88 -4.00 5.07 -2.69
N PHE A 89 -3.04 4.18 -2.89
CA PHE A 89 -1.87 4.43 -3.72
C PHE A 89 -1.37 3.16 -4.40
N THR A 90 -0.57 3.30 -5.46
CA THR A 90 0.29 2.24 -5.99
C THR A 90 1.75 2.57 -5.71
N LEU A 91 2.61 1.56 -5.68
CA LEU A 91 4.05 1.74 -5.58
C LEU A 91 4.70 1.75 -6.98
N GLN A 92 5.85 2.41 -7.10
CA GLN A 92 6.68 2.30 -8.28
C GLN A 92 7.17 0.85 -8.46
N ASP A 93 7.36 0.43 -9.71
CA ASP A 93 7.66 -0.97 -10.06
C ASP A 93 8.92 -1.52 -9.36
N GLN A 94 9.91 -0.67 -9.09
CA GLN A 94 11.13 -1.06 -8.38
C GLN A 94 10.89 -1.52 -6.93
N TYR A 95 9.78 -1.09 -6.30
CA TYR A 95 9.41 -1.44 -4.93
C TYR A 95 8.33 -2.53 -4.84
N THR A 96 7.72 -2.92 -5.97
CA THR A 96 6.70 -3.99 -6.01
C THR A 96 7.30 -5.36 -6.33
N GLN A 97 8.50 -5.40 -6.90
CA GLN A 97 9.23 -6.65 -7.17
C GLN A 97 9.76 -7.21 -5.85
N ALA A 98 9.36 -8.44 -5.51
CA ALA A 98 10.01 -9.19 -4.43
C ALA A 98 11.53 -9.23 -4.68
N PRO A 99 12.37 -9.23 -3.63
CA PRO A 99 13.81 -9.28 -3.81
C PRO A 99 14.16 -10.43 -4.74
N LYS A 100 14.83 -10.12 -5.86
CA LYS A 100 15.39 -11.12 -6.76
C LYS A 100 16.30 -11.98 -5.90
N ILE A 101 15.89 -13.21 -5.60
CA ILE A 101 16.75 -14.21 -4.99
C ILE A 101 17.99 -14.25 -5.89
N PRO A 102 19.20 -13.89 -5.41
CA PRO A 102 20.39 -14.02 -6.22
C PRO A 102 20.50 -15.50 -6.55
N HIS A 103 20.22 -15.87 -7.80
CA HIS A 103 20.54 -17.20 -8.27
C HIS A 103 22.05 -17.31 -8.15
N SER A 104 22.50 -18.20 -7.26
CA SER A 104 23.88 -18.61 -7.10
C SER A 104 24.46 -18.82 -8.49
N ALA A 105 25.35 -17.93 -8.92
CA ALA A 105 26.09 -18.11 -10.14
C ALA A 105 26.95 -19.38 -9.96
N SER A 106 26.48 -20.47 -10.53
CA SER A 106 27.35 -21.59 -10.88
C SER A 106 28.34 -21.06 -11.91
N SER A 107 29.58 -20.85 -11.49
CA SER A 107 30.69 -20.63 -12.41
C SER A 107 31.97 -21.24 -11.83
N MET A 108 32.13 -22.54 -12.08
CA MET A 108 33.27 -23.08 -12.83
C MET A 108 34.66 -22.56 -12.40
N SER A 109 35.33 -23.29 -11.50
CA SER A 109 36.80 -23.26 -11.40
C SER A 109 37.35 -24.51 -12.06
N ARG A 110 38.37 -24.27 -12.89
CA ARG A 110 39.22 -25.23 -13.59
C ARG A 110 39.91 -26.19 -12.63
#